data_AF-A0A2E9IXB0-F1
#
_entry.id   AF-A0A2E9IXB0-F1
#
_cell.length_a   1.000
_cell.length_b   1.000
_cell.length_c   1.000
_cell.angle_alpha   90.00
_cell.angle_beta   90.00
_cell.angle_gamma   90.00
#
_symmetry.space_group_name_H-M   'P 1'
#
loop_
_entity.id
_entity.type
_entity.pdbx_description
1 polymer ?
#
loop_
_entity_poly.entity_id
_entity_poly.type
_entity_poly.pdbx_seq_one_letter_code
_entity_poly.pdbx_strand_id
1 'polypeptide(L)'
;MSDTFESFESTFESISGYKRWRNWFITLSVITFLLFLGLFSSVTITLESLGGASVISIYLVIIVLSVATIYKTYQDAVFLEEETKLASVQVRQLNELNDVPSFLEAADQSIFRSHIGSLFTIFKVHSQIQQDNLVEILQLRLLARNRVAELFASILITLGLIGTILGLILMMSELKVVMNGQSGGGSDNLIASLMGEGGPLSGLDAAFYTTLLGALFGGVILRILTSVISSNISRYTAHLAELTEVYVLPMMRNTAAKLEESGYYKRS
;
A
#
# COMPACT_ATOMS: atom_id res chain seq x y z
N MET A 1 3.59 16.72 -34.23
CA MET A 1 4.52 15.99 -33.34
C MET A 1 4.59 16.66 -31.97
N SER A 2 4.58 18.00 -31.87
CA SER A 2 4.38 18.73 -30.60
C SER A 2 3.05 18.42 -29.90
N ASP A 3 1.95 18.38 -30.67
CA ASP A 3 0.59 18.30 -30.10
C ASP A 3 0.29 16.97 -29.38
N THR A 4 0.98 15.89 -29.75
CA THR A 4 0.88 14.61 -29.04
C THR A 4 1.67 14.63 -27.73
N PHE A 5 2.84 15.27 -27.69
CA PHE A 5 3.63 15.38 -26.47
C PHE A 5 2.96 16.27 -25.41
N GLU A 6 2.37 17.41 -25.80
CA GLU A 6 1.62 18.28 -24.88
C GLU A 6 0.39 17.56 -24.28
N SER A 7 -0.30 16.74 -25.08
CA SER A 7 -1.42 15.95 -24.56
C SER A 7 -0.95 14.87 -23.58
N PHE A 8 0.21 14.26 -23.80
CA PHE A 8 0.82 13.31 -22.86
C PHE A 8 1.30 13.98 -21.56
N GLU A 9 1.92 15.15 -21.64
CA GLU A 9 2.34 15.92 -20.46
C GLU A 9 1.15 16.24 -19.56
N SER A 10 0.06 16.76 -20.14
CA SER A 10 -1.17 17.05 -19.40
C SER A 10 -1.79 15.79 -18.77
N THR A 11 -1.67 14.64 -19.45
CA THR A 11 -2.17 13.35 -18.96
C THR A 11 -1.33 12.84 -17.79
N PHE A 12 0.01 12.91 -17.88
CA PHE A 12 0.92 12.52 -16.81
C PHE A 12 0.74 13.41 -15.55
N GLU A 13 0.59 14.72 -15.74
CA GLU A 13 0.41 15.68 -14.65
C GLU A 13 -0.96 15.55 -13.97
N SER A 14 -1.99 15.11 -14.71
CA SER A 14 -3.31 14.77 -14.14
C SER A 14 -3.30 13.52 -13.25
N ILE A 15 -2.27 12.67 -13.39
CA ILE A 15 -2.11 11.41 -12.63
C ILE A 15 -1.33 11.71 -11.33
N SER A 16 -1.84 12.62 -10.50
CA SER A 16 -1.32 12.74 -9.14
C SER A 16 -1.82 11.56 -8.29
N GLY A 17 -1.08 10.46 -8.33
CA GLY A 17 -1.34 9.28 -7.53
C GLY A 17 -1.42 9.62 -6.04
N TYR A 18 -0.61 10.58 -5.61
CA TYR A 18 -0.63 11.13 -4.26
C TYR A 18 -1.97 11.80 -3.90
N LYS A 19 -2.54 12.63 -4.79
CA LYS A 19 -3.80 13.34 -4.51
C LYS A 19 -4.95 12.36 -4.35
N ARG A 20 -5.00 11.30 -5.18
CA ARG A 20 -5.99 10.22 -5.04
C ARG A 20 -5.82 9.46 -3.74
N TRP A 21 -4.60 9.07 -3.40
CA TRP A 21 -4.30 8.39 -2.13
C TRP A 21 -4.71 9.26 -0.94
N ARG A 22 -4.35 10.55 -0.94
CA ARG A 22 -4.69 11.51 0.11
C ARG A 22 -6.20 11.69 0.26
N ASN A 23 -6.93 11.81 -0.84
CA ASN A 23 -8.39 11.94 -0.81
C ASN A 23 -9.03 10.70 -0.18
N TRP A 24 -8.58 9.49 -0.55
CA TRP A 24 -9.05 8.26 0.08
C TRP A 24 -8.69 8.18 1.56
N PHE A 25 -7.46 8.57 1.93
CA PHE A 25 -7.04 8.61 3.32
C PHE A 25 -7.90 9.56 4.17
N ILE A 26 -8.19 10.77 3.66
CA ILE A 26 -9.07 11.74 4.34
C ILE A 26 -10.48 11.19 4.47
N THR A 27 -11.07 10.67 3.38
CA THR A 27 -12.41 10.09 3.39
C THR A 27 -12.52 8.95 4.42
N LEU A 28 -11.53 8.04 4.45
CA LEU A 28 -11.50 6.95 5.42
C LEU A 28 -11.31 7.46 6.85
N SER A 29 -10.45 8.45 7.07
CA SER A 29 -10.24 9.05 8.38
C SER A 29 -11.51 9.71 8.91
N VAL A 30 -12.26 10.41 8.05
CA VAL A 30 -13.56 11.02 8.40
C VAL A 30 -14.59 9.94 8.73
N ILE A 31 -14.70 8.89 7.92
CA ILE A 31 -15.61 7.77 8.18
C ILE A 31 -15.27 7.09 9.51
N THR A 32 -13.99 6.78 9.75
CA THR A 32 -13.53 6.19 11.01
C THR A 32 -13.81 7.11 12.19
N PHE A 33 -13.57 8.41 12.05
CA PHE A 33 -13.87 9.39 13.10
C PHE A 33 -15.37 9.46 13.41
N LEU A 34 -16.24 9.47 12.40
CA LEU A 34 -17.69 9.45 12.58
C LEU A 34 -18.18 8.17 13.24
N LEU A 35 -17.65 7.01 12.83
CA LEU A 35 -17.94 5.72 13.47
C LEU A 35 -17.52 5.74 14.94
N PHE A 36 -16.33 6.26 15.22
CA PHE A 36 -15.82 6.34 16.58
C PHE A 36 -16.65 7.30 17.45
N LEU A 37 -17.06 8.45 16.90
CA LEU A 37 -17.90 9.43 17.60
C LEU A 37 -19.29 8.85 17.91
N GLY A 38 -19.88 8.10 16.98
CA GLY A 38 -21.13 7.36 17.20
C GLY A 38 -20.99 6.31 18.30
N LEU A 39 -19.94 5.49 18.25
CA LEU A 39 -19.69 4.44 19.26
C LEU A 39 -19.33 5.03 20.64
N PHE A 40 -18.56 6.12 20.70
CA PHE A 40 -18.19 6.78 21.96
C PHE A 40 -19.35 7.52 22.61
N SER A 41 -20.33 7.99 21.84
CA SER A 41 -21.53 8.60 22.42
C SER A 41 -22.35 7.60 23.27
N SER A 42 -22.21 6.30 23.01
CA SER A 42 -22.90 5.24 23.76
C SER A 42 -22.02 4.45 24.72
N VAL A 43 -20.69 4.59 24.66
CA VAL A 43 -19.74 3.79 25.44
C VAL A 43 -18.79 4.69 26.23
N THR A 44 -18.95 4.70 27.55
CA THR A 44 -17.98 5.26 28.48
C THR A 44 -16.81 4.28 28.60
N ILE A 45 -15.83 4.35 27.69
CA ILE A 45 -14.61 3.53 27.82
C ILE A 45 -13.79 4.11 28.97
N THR A 46 -13.90 3.52 30.16
CA THR A 46 -12.95 3.79 31.24
C THR A 46 -11.65 3.05 30.94
N LEU A 47 -10.50 3.65 31.23
CA LEU A 47 -9.20 2.99 31.03
C LEU A 47 -9.10 1.67 31.83
N GLU A 48 -9.90 1.56 32.89
CA GLU A 48 -10.05 0.38 33.75
C GLU A 48 -10.83 -0.76 33.07
N SER A 49 -11.72 -0.46 32.10
CA SER A 49 -12.48 -1.47 31.35
C SER A 49 -11.69 -2.17 30.24
N LEU A 50 -10.48 -1.70 29.93
CA LEU A 50 -9.64 -2.26 28.85
C LEU A 50 -8.94 -3.58 29.24
N GLY A 51 -9.23 -4.12 30.42
CA GLY A 51 -8.70 -5.40 30.88
C GLY A 51 -7.23 -5.33 31.29
N GLY A 52 -6.71 -6.46 31.81
CA GLY A 52 -5.34 -6.55 32.31
C GLY A 52 -4.26 -6.19 31.28
N ALA A 53 -3.02 -6.02 31.74
CA ALA A 53 -1.87 -5.55 30.96
C ALA A 53 -1.64 -6.30 29.61
N SER A 54 -2.08 -7.55 29.50
CA SER A 54 -2.04 -8.35 28.28
C SER A 54 -2.90 -7.78 27.15
N VAL A 55 -4.11 -7.30 27.44
CA VAL A 55 -5.04 -6.78 26.44
C VAL A 55 -4.56 -5.44 25.90
N ILE A 56 -4.10 -4.56 26.79
CA ILE A 56 -3.49 -3.26 26.44
C ILE A 56 -2.31 -3.46 25.48
N SER A 57 -1.49 -4.50 25.68
CA SER A 57 -0.36 -4.80 24.81
C SER A 57 -0.78 -5.13 23.37
N ILE A 58 -1.90 -5.84 23.18
CA ILE A 58 -2.40 -6.21 21.85
C ILE A 58 -2.92 -4.97 21.11
N TYR A 59 -3.66 -4.10 21.81
CA TYR A 59 -4.10 -2.83 21.23
C TYR A 59 -2.93 -1.96 20.78
N LEU A 60 -1.90 -1.85 21.61
CA LEU A 60 -0.70 -1.09 21.29
C LEU A 60 -0.03 -1.68 20.03
N VAL A 61 0.12 -3.00 19.94
CA VAL A 61 0.68 -3.68 18.77
C VAL A 61 -0.14 -3.40 17.51
N ILE A 62 -1.48 -3.50 17.58
CA ILE A 62 -2.37 -3.22 16.45
C ILE A 62 -2.23 -1.77 16.00
N ILE A 63 -2.24 -0.81 16.92
CA ILE A 63 -2.13 0.61 16.61
C ILE A 63 -0.77 0.92 15.99
N VAL A 64 0.32 0.46 16.60
CA VAL A 64 1.69 0.70 16.09
C VAL A 64 1.86 0.10 14.70
N LEU A 65 1.43 -1.15 14.48
CA LEU A 65 1.49 -1.78 13.17
C LEU A 65 0.62 -1.03 12.14
N SER A 66 -0.58 -0.58 12.53
CA SER A 66 -1.47 0.19 11.66
C SER A 66 -0.85 1.52 11.25
N VAL A 67 -0.28 2.27 12.19
CA VAL A 67 0.39 3.55 11.90
C VAL A 67 1.62 3.34 11.02
N ALA A 68 2.47 2.35 11.33
CA ALA A 68 3.67 2.06 10.56
C ALA A 68 3.34 1.66 9.11
N THR A 69 2.28 0.87 8.91
CA THR A 69 1.87 0.41 7.58
C THR A 69 1.18 1.50 6.77
N ILE A 70 0.35 2.32 7.40
CA ILE A 70 -0.20 3.53 6.76
C ILE A 70 0.94 4.46 6.32
N TYR A 71 1.92 4.70 7.18
CA TYR A 71 3.09 5.50 6.84
C TYR A 71 3.88 4.89 5.67
N LYS A 72 4.03 3.56 5.62
CA LYS A 72 4.63 2.88 4.48
C LYS A 72 3.84 3.10 3.18
N THR A 73 2.51 3.00 3.22
CA THR A 73 1.67 3.28 2.03
C THR A 73 1.75 4.74 1.59
N TYR A 74 1.89 5.68 2.54
CA TYR A 74 2.15 7.08 2.24
C TYR A 74 3.47 7.27 1.50
N GLN A 75 4.55 6.66 2.00
CA GLN A 75 5.87 6.71 1.33
C GLN A 75 5.82 6.12 -0.08
N ASP A 76 5.04 5.06 -0.30
CA ASP A 76 4.90 4.45 -1.62
C ASP A 76 4.10 5.34 -2.59
N ALA A 77 3.08 6.04 -2.09
CA ALA A 77 2.34 7.01 -2.87
C ALA A 77 3.19 8.24 -3.25
N VAL A 78 3.99 8.77 -2.31
CA VAL A 78 4.91 9.89 -2.56
C VAL A 78 6.01 9.49 -3.54
N PHE A 79 6.61 8.32 -3.36
CA PHE A 79 7.63 7.80 -4.27
C PHE A 79 7.11 7.70 -5.71
N LEU A 80 5.91 7.17 -5.91
CA LEU A 80 5.34 7.04 -7.23
C LEU A 80 5.02 8.41 -7.88
N GLU A 81 4.62 9.38 -7.08
CA GLU A 81 4.40 10.77 -7.53
C GLU A 81 5.71 11.43 -7.99
N GLU A 82 6.79 11.27 -7.22
CA GLU A 82 8.12 11.78 -7.56
C GLU A 82 8.62 11.14 -8.86
N GLU A 83 8.51 9.82 -9.00
CA GLU A 83 8.86 9.09 -10.22
C GLU A 83 8.01 9.53 -11.43
N THR A 84 6.72 9.81 -11.21
CA THR A 84 5.82 10.31 -12.26
C THR A 84 6.25 11.69 -12.76
N LYS A 85 6.64 12.59 -11.86
CA LYS A 85 7.16 13.93 -12.21
C LYS A 85 8.52 13.88 -12.89
N LEU A 86 9.41 13.01 -12.43
CA LEU A 86 10.70 12.82 -13.09
C LEU A 86 10.53 12.26 -14.49
N ALA A 87 9.64 11.28 -14.67
CA ALA A 87 9.33 10.72 -15.98
C ALA A 87 8.79 11.80 -16.94
N SER A 88 7.89 12.69 -16.51
CA SER A 88 7.37 13.75 -17.38
C SER A 88 8.46 14.73 -17.83
N VAL A 89 9.36 15.14 -16.92
CA VAL A 89 10.50 15.99 -17.27
C VAL A 89 11.46 15.28 -18.24
N GLN A 90 11.70 13.99 -18.02
CA GLN A 90 12.59 13.18 -18.84
C GLN A 90 12.03 12.90 -20.24
N VAL A 91 10.72 12.77 -20.38
CA VAL A 91 10.07 12.67 -21.70
C VAL A 91 10.35 13.94 -22.51
N ARG A 92 10.27 15.11 -21.89
CA ARG A 92 10.61 16.38 -22.55
C ARG A 92 12.09 16.46 -22.92
N GLN A 93 12.99 16.09 -22.01
CA GLN A 93 14.43 16.04 -22.30
C GLN A 93 14.76 15.09 -23.46
N LEU A 94 14.10 13.93 -23.51
CA LEU A 94 14.28 12.96 -24.57
C LEU A 94 13.83 13.50 -25.93
N ASN A 95 12.73 14.26 -25.96
CA ASN A 95 12.25 14.92 -27.17
C ASN A 95 13.19 16.05 -27.62
N GLU A 96 13.75 16.82 -26.69
CA GLU A 96 14.69 17.92 -26.97
C GLU A 96 16.04 17.42 -27.49
N LEU A 97 16.59 16.35 -26.89
CA LEU A 97 17.88 15.77 -27.29
C LEU A 97 17.77 14.91 -28.54
N ASN A 98 16.61 14.26 -28.75
CA ASN A 98 16.33 13.36 -29.88
C ASN A 98 17.39 12.25 -30.06
N ASP A 99 18.08 11.88 -28.98
CA ASP A 99 19.13 10.87 -28.95
C ASP A 99 19.17 10.17 -27.57
N VAL A 100 19.08 8.84 -27.58
CA VAL A 100 19.02 8.03 -26.35
C VAL A 100 20.32 8.06 -25.54
N PRO A 101 21.52 7.85 -26.11
CA PRO A 101 22.79 8.01 -25.38
C PRO A 101 22.91 9.35 -24.64
N SER A 102 22.68 10.46 -25.35
CA SER A 102 22.76 11.81 -24.79
C SER A 102 21.74 12.00 -23.66
N PHE A 103 20.52 11.48 -23.83
CA PHE A 103 19.51 11.45 -22.78
C PHE A 103 19.96 10.66 -21.54
N LEU A 104 20.56 9.49 -21.70
CA LEU A 104 20.98 8.65 -20.57
C LEU A 104 22.12 9.28 -19.74
N GLU A 105 22.93 10.14 -20.36
CA GLU A 105 23.99 10.91 -19.68
C GLU A 105 23.44 12.15 -18.97
N ALA A 106 22.46 12.84 -19.55
CA ALA A 106 21.90 14.08 -19.02
C ALA A 106 20.77 13.88 -18.00
N ALA A 107 20.00 12.79 -18.09
CA ALA A 107 18.82 12.57 -17.27
C ALA A 107 19.14 12.08 -15.86
N ASP A 108 18.40 12.59 -14.88
CA ASP A 108 18.47 12.14 -13.48
C ASP A 108 18.09 10.66 -13.30
N GLN A 109 18.54 10.04 -12.21
CA GLN A 109 18.17 8.66 -11.92
C GLN A 109 16.67 8.55 -11.60
N SER A 110 15.95 7.82 -12.45
CA SER A 110 14.54 7.47 -12.29
C SER A 110 14.30 6.05 -12.81
N ILE A 111 13.12 5.51 -12.51
CA ILE A 111 12.61 4.26 -13.09
C ILE A 111 12.52 4.38 -14.62
N PHE A 112 12.05 5.51 -15.13
CA PHE A 112 11.90 5.75 -16.57
C PHE A 112 13.25 5.71 -17.29
N ARG A 113 14.25 6.47 -16.80
CA ARG A 113 15.63 6.44 -17.30
C ARG A 113 16.20 5.02 -17.23
N SER A 114 16.02 4.34 -16.09
CA SER A 114 16.52 2.97 -15.93
C SER A 114 15.91 2.02 -16.96
N HIS A 115 14.62 2.16 -17.25
CA HIS A 115 13.93 1.34 -18.25
C HIS A 115 14.47 1.60 -19.67
N ILE A 116 14.63 2.87 -20.06
CA ILE A 116 15.27 3.24 -21.34
C ILE A 116 16.71 2.73 -21.41
N GLY A 117 17.47 2.81 -20.31
CA GLY A 117 18.83 2.29 -20.24
C GLY A 117 18.89 0.77 -20.44
N SER A 118 17.93 0.03 -19.87
CA SER A 118 17.79 -1.41 -20.11
C SER A 118 17.46 -1.70 -21.58
N LEU A 119 16.54 -0.96 -22.20
CA LEU A 119 16.25 -1.08 -23.63
C LEU A 119 17.47 -0.78 -24.50
N PHE A 120 18.21 0.28 -24.17
CA PHE A 120 19.42 0.66 -24.90
C PHE A 120 20.53 -0.39 -24.78
N THR A 121 20.63 -1.06 -23.63
CA THR A 121 21.56 -2.18 -23.43
C THR A 121 21.21 -3.36 -24.32
N ILE A 122 19.91 -3.69 -24.46
CA ILE A 122 19.44 -4.74 -25.37
C ILE A 122 19.73 -4.35 -26.83
N PHE A 123 19.45 -3.11 -27.21
CA PHE A 123 19.73 -2.57 -28.55
C PHE A 123 21.20 -2.74 -28.96
N LYS A 124 22.15 -2.56 -28.04
CA LYS A 124 23.59 -2.75 -28.35
C LYS A 124 23.94 -4.18 -28.77
N VAL A 125 23.16 -5.17 -28.35
CA VAL A 125 23.44 -6.59 -28.56
C VAL A 125 22.56 -7.18 -29.67
N HIS A 126 21.31 -6.73 -29.78
CA HIS A 126 20.32 -7.30 -30.69
C HIS A 126 19.61 -6.23 -31.53
N SER A 127 19.39 -6.50 -32.82
CA SER A 127 18.66 -5.59 -33.72
C SER A 127 17.15 -5.61 -33.50
N GLN A 128 16.60 -6.72 -32.98
CA GLN A 128 15.20 -6.89 -32.65
C GLN A 128 14.94 -6.52 -31.19
N ILE A 129 14.43 -5.31 -30.96
CA ILE A 129 14.13 -4.80 -29.61
C ILE A 129 12.64 -4.98 -29.31
N GLN A 130 12.35 -5.69 -28.22
CA GLN A 130 11.02 -5.87 -27.65
C GLN A 130 11.06 -5.44 -26.18
N GLN A 131 9.98 -4.81 -25.69
CA GLN A 131 9.94 -4.24 -24.35
C GLN A 131 9.01 -4.97 -23.37
N ASP A 132 8.15 -5.87 -23.85
CA ASP A 132 7.08 -6.49 -23.07
C ASP A 132 7.58 -7.09 -21.74
N ASN A 133 8.66 -7.87 -21.81
CA ASN A 133 9.28 -8.47 -20.62
C ASN A 133 9.82 -7.42 -19.64
N LEU A 134 10.40 -6.32 -20.13
CA LEU A 134 10.93 -5.26 -19.27
C LEU A 134 9.83 -4.47 -18.58
N VAL A 135 8.73 -4.20 -19.28
CA VAL A 135 7.54 -3.55 -18.72
C VAL A 135 6.89 -4.44 -17.67
N GLU A 136 6.75 -5.73 -17.95
CA GLU A 136 6.21 -6.70 -16.99
C GLU A 136 7.07 -6.80 -15.73
N ILE A 137 8.39 -6.96 -15.87
CA ILE A 137 9.32 -6.99 -14.74
C ILE A 137 9.23 -5.70 -13.92
N LEU A 138 9.12 -4.54 -14.57
CA LEU A 138 8.95 -3.26 -13.90
C LEU A 138 7.66 -3.21 -13.09
N GLN A 139 6.54 -3.63 -13.68
CA GLN A 139 5.25 -3.68 -13.01
C GLN A 139 5.30 -4.62 -11.80
N LEU A 140 5.88 -5.81 -11.94
CA LEU A 140 6.05 -6.77 -10.86
C LEU A 140 6.90 -6.19 -9.72
N ARG A 141 7.98 -5.47 -10.03
CA ARG A 141 8.84 -4.83 -9.02
C ARG A 141 8.09 -3.75 -8.22
N LEU A 142 7.29 -2.94 -8.91
CA LEU A 142 6.47 -1.91 -8.25
C LEU A 142 5.35 -2.53 -7.41
N LEU A 143 4.66 -3.56 -7.91
CA LEU A 143 3.62 -4.27 -7.16
C LEU A 143 4.19 -5.02 -5.95
N ALA A 144 5.40 -5.60 -6.06
CA ALA A 144 6.07 -6.26 -4.95
C ALA A 144 6.32 -5.31 -3.77
N ARG A 145 6.59 -4.02 -4.04
CA ARG A 145 6.73 -3.00 -3.01
C ARG A 145 5.41 -2.77 -2.26
N ASN A 146 4.28 -2.75 -2.97
CA ASN A 146 2.95 -2.60 -2.39
C ASN A 146 2.48 -3.87 -1.65
N ARG A 147 2.94 -5.05 -2.09
CA ARG A 147 2.58 -6.36 -1.50
C ARG A 147 2.90 -6.45 0.00
N VAL A 148 3.94 -5.77 0.47
CA VAL A 148 4.29 -5.73 1.90
C VAL A 148 3.14 -5.15 2.73
N ALA A 149 2.53 -4.04 2.28
CA ALA A 149 1.39 -3.44 2.99
C ALA A 149 0.15 -4.35 2.95
N GLU A 150 -0.09 -5.07 1.86
CA GLU A 150 -1.17 -6.07 1.78
C GLU A 150 -0.99 -7.23 2.76
N LEU A 151 0.26 -7.68 2.97
CA LEU A 151 0.57 -8.72 3.95
C LEU A 151 0.26 -8.23 5.37
N PHE A 152 0.68 -7.02 5.72
CA PHE A 152 0.37 -6.45 7.04
C PHE A 152 -1.12 -6.19 7.25
N ALA A 153 -1.86 -5.82 6.21
CA ALA A 153 -3.31 -5.74 6.26
C ALA A 153 -3.93 -7.09 6.67
N SER A 154 -3.43 -8.19 6.10
CA SER A 154 -3.86 -9.55 6.45
C SER A 154 -3.47 -9.93 7.88
N ILE A 155 -2.26 -9.54 8.33
CA ILE A 155 -1.78 -9.76 9.70
C ILE A 155 -2.62 -8.99 10.73
N LEU A 156 -3.03 -7.76 10.43
CA LEU A 156 -3.88 -6.97 11.32
C LEU A 156 -5.26 -7.61 11.54
N ILE A 157 -5.84 -8.19 10.48
CA ILE A 157 -7.10 -8.92 10.58
C ILE A 157 -6.93 -10.16 11.47
N THR A 158 -5.87 -10.94 11.27
CA THR A 158 -5.62 -12.14 12.08
C THR A 158 -5.27 -11.79 13.52
N LEU A 159 -4.54 -10.70 13.77
CA LEU A 159 -4.30 -10.18 15.12
C LEU A 159 -5.59 -9.78 15.81
N GLY A 160 -6.53 -9.16 15.09
CA GLY A 160 -7.88 -8.89 15.61
C GLY A 160 -8.56 -10.17 16.10
N LEU A 161 -8.60 -11.19 15.24
CA LEU A 161 -9.19 -12.49 15.57
C LEU A 161 -8.50 -13.15 16.77
N ILE A 162 -7.17 -13.16 16.81
CA ILE A 162 -6.39 -13.67 17.96
C ILE A 162 -6.77 -12.93 19.24
N GLY A 163 -6.94 -11.60 19.16
CA GLY A 163 -7.43 -10.78 20.27
C GLY A 163 -8.77 -11.25 20.83
N THR A 164 -9.72 -11.61 19.96
CA THR A 164 -11.00 -12.18 20.40
C THR A 164 -10.84 -13.53 21.09
N ILE A 165 -10.01 -14.42 20.54
CA ILE A 165 -9.74 -15.72 21.19
C ILE A 165 -9.15 -15.50 22.58
N LEU A 166 -8.18 -14.59 22.72
CA LEU A 166 -7.56 -14.28 24.01
C LEU A 166 -8.55 -13.66 24.99
N GLY A 167 -9.38 -12.72 24.57
CA GLY A 167 -10.41 -12.14 25.45
C GLY A 167 -11.46 -13.16 25.90
N LEU A 168 -11.88 -14.09 25.03
CA LEU A 168 -12.75 -15.20 25.43
C LEU A 168 -12.10 -16.16 26.43
N ILE A 169 -10.78 -16.43 26.30
CA ILE A 169 -10.04 -17.24 27.27
C ILE A 169 -9.99 -16.55 28.64
N LEU A 170 -9.74 -15.23 28.66
CA LEU A 170 -9.73 -14.45 29.90
C LEU A 170 -11.10 -14.44 30.57
N MET A 171 -12.16 -14.18 29.80
CA MET A 171 -13.55 -14.27 30.27
C MET A 171 -13.85 -15.65 30.88
N MET A 172 -13.47 -16.74 30.21
CA MET A 172 -13.68 -18.10 30.72
C MET A 172 -12.88 -18.38 32.00
N SER A 173 -11.70 -17.78 32.15
CA SER A 173 -10.89 -17.88 33.37
C SER A 173 -11.55 -17.15 34.53
N GLU A 174 -12.01 -15.91 34.31
CA GLU A 174 -12.69 -15.10 35.32
C GLU A 174 -14.02 -15.73 35.74
N LEU A 175 -14.79 -16.27 34.79
CA LEU A 175 -16.02 -17.04 35.09
C LEU A 175 -15.74 -18.20 36.05
N LYS A 176 -14.68 -18.98 35.82
CA LYS A 176 -14.31 -20.08 36.72
C LYS A 176 -13.96 -19.60 38.12
N VAL A 177 -13.27 -18.47 38.26
CA VAL A 177 -12.93 -17.88 39.56
C VAL A 177 -14.18 -17.46 40.30
N VAL A 178 -15.10 -16.75 39.64
CA VAL A 178 -16.38 -16.34 40.22
C VAL A 178 -17.21 -17.55 40.64
N MET A 179 -17.32 -18.57 39.78
CA MET A 179 -18.07 -19.80 40.07
C MET A 179 -17.48 -20.61 41.24
N ASN A 180 -16.16 -20.72 41.33
CA ASN A 180 -15.49 -21.45 42.42
C ASN A 180 -15.51 -20.67 43.74
N GLY A 181 -15.43 -19.33 43.69
CA GLY A 181 -15.50 -18.45 44.86
C GLY A 181 -16.87 -18.41 45.52
N GLN A 182 -17.95 -18.74 44.78
CA GLN A 182 -19.33 -18.72 45.28
C GLN A 182 -19.78 -20.01 45.98
N SER A 183 -18.89 -21.00 46.13
CA SER A 183 -19.16 -22.28 46.82
C SER A 183 -19.56 -22.16 48.30
N GLY A 184 -19.59 -20.93 48.87
CA GLY A 184 -19.83 -20.63 50.28
C GLY A 184 -21.19 -19.99 50.65
N GLY A 185 -22.17 -19.92 49.73
CA GLY A 185 -23.55 -19.54 50.07
C GLY A 185 -23.87 -18.05 50.00
N GLY A 186 -24.35 -17.59 48.84
CA GLY A 186 -24.90 -16.25 48.62
C GLY A 186 -25.20 -16.01 47.15
N SER A 187 -26.39 -16.42 46.70
CA SER A 187 -26.85 -16.35 45.30
C SER A 187 -27.16 -14.93 44.80
N ASP A 188 -27.38 -13.98 45.70
CA ASP A 188 -27.90 -12.65 45.33
C ASP A 188 -26.86 -11.73 44.68
N ASN A 189 -25.57 -12.05 44.77
CA ASN A 189 -24.49 -11.23 44.19
C ASN A 189 -23.87 -11.80 42.89
N LEU A 190 -24.39 -12.90 42.36
CA LEU A 190 -23.75 -13.57 41.22
C LEU A 190 -23.86 -12.74 39.92
N ILE A 191 -25.02 -12.15 39.66
CA ILE A 191 -25.21 -11.24 38.51
C ILE A 191 -24.37 -9.97 38.67
N ALA A 192 -24.32 -9.41 39.89
CA ALA A 192 -23.49 -8.24 40.18
C ALA A 192 -21.99 -8.54 40.05
N SER A 193 -21.52 -9.73 40.41
CA SER A 193 -20.12 -10.15 40.23
C SER A 193 -19.78 -10.47 38.77
N LEU A 194 -20.76 -10.90 37.97
CA LEU A 194 -20.56 -11.15 36.54
C LEU A 194 -20.53 -9.86 35.72
N MET A 195 -21.41 -8.91 36.06
CA MET A 195 -21.58 -7.62 35.36
C MET A 195 -20.80 -6.46 36.01
N GLY A 196 -20.21 -6.69 37.18
CA GLY A 196 -19.44 -5.69 37.91
C GLY A 196 -18.16 -5.29 37.17
N GLU A 197 -17.58 -4.17 37.59
CA GLU A 197 -16.32 -3.67 37.06
C GLU A 197 -15.21 -4.71 37.29
N GLY A 198 -14.60 -5.21 36.21
CA GLY A 198 -13.66 -6.34 36.24
C GLY A 198 -14.31 -7.74 36.27
N GLY A 199 -15.62 -7.83 36.06
CA GLY A 199 -16.32 -9.11 35.87
C GLY A 199 -16.09 -9.70 34.47
N PRO A 200 -16.35 -11.00 34.26
CA PRO A 200 -16.01 -11.70 33.02
C PRO A 200 -16.61 -11.09 31.74
N LEU A 201 -17.77 -10.46 31.86
CA LEU A 201 -18.45 -9.80 30.75
C LEU A 201 -17.66 -8.59 30.21
N SER A 202 -16.80 -7.96 31.02
CA SER A 202 -15.93 -6.86 30.56
C SER A 202 -14.83 -7.34 29.59
N GLY A 203 -14.32 -8.57 29.76
CA GLY A 203 -13.35 -9.17 28.86
C GLY A 203 -13.90 -9.46 27.45
N LEU A 204 -15.22 -9.63 27.33
CA LEU A 204 -15.90 -9.84 26.05
C LEU A 204 -15.87 -8.57 25.17
N ASP A 205 -16.13 -7.41 25.77
CA ASP A 205 -16.13 -6.13 25.05
C ASP A 205 -14.74 -5.83 24.47
N ALA A 206 -13.69 -6.02 25.27
CA ALA A 206 -12.32 -5.86 24.82
C ALA A 206 -11.96 -6.82 23.67
N ALA A 207 -12.45 -8.07 23.71
CA ALA A 207 -12.28 -9.02 22.61
C ALA A 207 -12.91 -8.52 21.30
N PHE A 208 -14.13 -7.96 21.37
CA PHE A 208 -14.83 -7.46 20.19
C PHE A 208 -14.20 -6.19 19.63
N TYR A 209 -13.77 -5.26 20.48
CA TYR A 209 -13.05 -4.06 20.04
C TYR A 209 -11.73 -4.40 19.35
N THR A 210 -10.99 -5.40 19.85
CA THR A 210 -9.74 -5.84 19.23
C THR A 210 -9.96 -6.37 17.81
N THR A 211 -11.00 -7.19 17.60
CA THR A 211 -11.39 -7.65 16.25
C THR A 211 -11.86 -6.50 15.38
N LEU A 212 -12.67 -5.59 15.91
CA LEU A 212 -13.16 -4.43 15.16
C LEU A 212 -11.99 -3.57 14.65
N LEU A 213 -11.00 -3.28 15.50
CA LEU A 213 -9.82 -2.51 15.10
C LEU A 213 -8.99 -3.24 14.06
N GLY A 214 -8.73 -4.54 14.24
CA GLY A 214 -8.00 -5.34 13.25
C GLY A 214 -8.69 -5.39 11.88
N ALA A 215 -10.01 -5.58 11.87
CA ALA A 215 -10.82 -5.58 10.67
C ALA A 215 -10.91 -4.19 10.01
N LEU A 216 -11.02 -3.12 10.79
CA LEU A 216 -11.10 -1.76 10.29
C LEU A 216 -9.77 -1.31 9.67
N PHE A 217 -8.67 -1.41 10.40
CA PHE A 217 -7.35 -0.98 9.91
C PHE A 217 -6.83 -1.89 8.81
N GLY A 218 -6.89 -3.21 9.00
CA GLY A 218 -6.41 -4.19 8.02
C GLY A 218 -7.37 -4.39 6.85
N GLY A 219 -8.63 -4.72 7.15
CA GLY A 219 -9.61 -5.13 6.15
C GLY A 219 -10.18 -4.00 5.31
N VAL A 220 -10.31 -2.80 5.86
CA VAL A 220 -10.91 -1.65 5.17
C VAL A 220 -9.85 -0.63 4.79
N ILE A 221 -9.18 -0.02 5.77
CA ILE A 221 -8.31 1.14 5.54
C ILE A 221 -7.11 0.75 4.66
N LEU A 222 -6.27 -0.17 5.13
CA LEU A 222 -5.06 -0.55 4.39
C LEU A 222 -5.41 -1.16 3.03
N ARG A 223 -6.46 -1.99 2.96
CA ARG A 223 -6.87 -2.64 1.72
C ARG A 223 -7.30 -1.65 0.62
N ILE A 224 -7.97 -0.56 1.00
CA ILE A 224 -8.32 0.50 0.05
C ILE A 224 -7.07 1.29 -0.35
N LEU A 225 -6.22 1.67 0.62
CA LEU A 225 -5.00 2.44 0.34
C LEU A 225 -4.04 1.67 -0.58
N THR A 226 -3.83 0.38 -0.35
CA THR A 226 -2.98 -0.47 -1.21
C THR A 226 -3.62 -0.67 -2.59
N SER A 227 -4.95 -0.81 -2.68
CA SER A 227 -5.64 -0.90 -3.97
C SER A 227 -5.45 0.36 -4.82
N VAL A 228 -5.50 1.55 -4.21
CA VAL A 228 -5.23 2.83 -4.90
C VAL A 228 -3.80 2.86 -5.43
N ILE A 229 -2.82 2.42 -4.64
CA ILE A 229 -1.41 2.34 -5.07
C ILE A 229 -1.25 1.37 -6.24
N SER A 230 -1.83 0.17 -6.16
CA SER A 230 -1.80 -0.81 -7.26
C SER A 230 -2.38 -0.24 -8.55
N SER A 231 -3.51 0.48 -8.47
CA SER A 231 -4.10 1.15 -9.64
C SER A 231 -3.18 2.22 -10.23
N ASN A 232 -2.51 3.01 -9.38
CA ASN A 232 -1.57 4.03 -9.83
C ASN A 232 -0.32 3.40 -10.48
N ILE A 233 0.19 2.30 -9.92
CA ILE A 233 1.30 1.54 -10.52
C ILE A 233 0.93 1.06 -11.92
N SER A 234 -0.23 0.43 -12.09
CA SER A 234 -0.67 -0.06 -13.41
C SER A 234 -0.83 1.06 -14.44
N ARG A 235 -1.33 2.24 -14.02
CA ARG A 235 -1.43 3.41 -14.91
C ARG A 235 -0.05 3.92 -15.31
N TYR A 236 0.84 4.09 -14.33
CA TYR A 236 2.21 4.54 -14.56
C TYR A 236 2.96 3.60 -15.52
N THR A 237 2.89 2.28 -15.30
CA THR A 237 3.57 1.32 -16.18
C THR A 237 2.97 1.28 -17.58
N ALA A 238 1.64 1.38 -17.72
CA ALA A 238 1.00 1.44 -19.03
C ALA A 238 1.42 2.67 -19.83
N HIS A 239 1.47 3.85 -19.19
CA HIS A 239 1.89 5.08 -19.87
C HIS A 239 3.37 5.05 -20.21
N LEU A 240 4.20 4.50 -19.32
CA LEU A 240 5.62 4.31 -19.60
C LEU A 240 5.81 3.43 -20.85
N ALA A 241 5.11 2.29 -20.92
CA ALA A 241 5.17 1.38 -22.06
C ALA A 241 4.69 2.02 -23.37
N GLU A 242 3.62 2.82 -23.31
CA GLU A 242 3.12 3.58 -24.46
C GLU A 242 4.17 4.58 -24.95
N LEU A 243 4.76 5.37 -24.06
CA LEU A 243 5.79 6.35 -24.40
C LEU A 243 7.02 5.68 -25.04
N THR A 244 7.46 4.57 -24.48
CA THR A 244 8.62 3.84 -24.99
C THR A 244 8.32 3.14 -26.32
N GLU A 245 7.10 2.63 -26.54
CA GLU A 245 6.70 2.05 -27.83
C GLU A 245 6.61 3.10 -28.93
N VAL A 246 6.08 4.28 -28.61
CA VAL A 246 5.80 5.33 -29.61
C VAL A 246 7.06 6.13 -29.94
N TYR A 247 7.91 6.42 -28.96
CA TYR A 247 9.02 7.37 -29.16
C TYR A 247 10.40 6.70 -29.09
N VAL A 248 10.62 5.77 -28.16
CA VAL A 248 11.95 5.20 -27.92
C VAL A 248 12.28 4.07 -28.89
N LEU A 249 11.38 3.10 -29.01
CA LEU A 249 11.60 1.92 -29.85
C LEU A 249 11.76 2.25 -31.33
N PRO A 250 10.98 3.15 -31.95
CA PRO A 250 11.17 3.49 -33.35
C PRO A 250 12.53 4.16 -33.60
N MET A 251 12.98 5.02 -32.69
CA MET A 251 14.30 5.66 -32.77
C MET A 251 15.42 4.61 -32.71
N MET A 252 15.33 3.67 -31.75
CA MET A 252 16.31 2.60 -31.62
C MET A 252 16.28 1.62 -32.80
N ARG A 253 15.09 1.21 -33.27
CA ARG A 253 14.91 0.30 -34.42
C ARG A 253 15.43 0.90 -35.72
N ASN A 254 15.16 2.20 -35.96
CA ASN A 254 15.70 2.91 -37.13
C ASN A 254 17.23 3.00 -37.08
N THR A 255 17.79 3.21 -35.90
CA THR A 255 19.25 3.22 -35.71
C THR A 255 19.83 1.82 -35.89
N ALA A 256 19.16 0.78 -35.38
CA ALA A 256 19.57 -0.62 -35.53
C ALA A 256 19.61 -1.05 -36.99
N ALA A 257 18.58 -0.68 -37.77
CA ALA A 257 18.51 -0.98 -39.20
C ALA A 257 19.70 -0.38 -39.98
N LYS A 258 20.03 0.89 -39.71
CA LYS A 258 21.21 1.55 -40.32
C LYS A 258 22.53 0.86 -39.94
N LEU A 259 22.65 0.42 -38.70
CA LEU A 259 23.83 -0.31 -38.21
C LEU A 259 23.93 -1.72 -38.79
N GLU A 260 22.80 -2.38 -39.04
CA GLU A 260 22.76 -3.67 -39.73
C GLU A 260 23.18 -3.52 -41.20
N GLU A 261 22.70 -2.50 -41.90
CA GLU A 261 23.14 -2.15 -43.25
C GLU A 261 24.64 -1.84 -43.32
N SER A 262 25.22 -1.21 -42.28
CA SER A 262 26.65 -0.93 -42.21
C SER A 262 27.49 -2.14 -41.76
N GLY A 263 26.89 -3.31 -41.54
CA GLY A 263 27.58 -4.54 -41.12
C GLY A 263 28.10 -4.52 -39.68
N TYR A 264 27.59 -3.63 -38.83
CA TYR A 264 28.00 -3.50 -37.42
C TYR A 264 27.58 -4.71 -36.59
N TYR A 265 26.36 -5.21 -36.80
CA TYR A 265 25.92 -6.49 -36.23
C TYR A 265 26.49 -7.61 -37.08
N LYS A 266 27.64 -8.16 -36.68
CA LYS A 266 28.09 -9.45 -37.23
C LYS A 266 27.06 -10.50 -36.84
N ARG A 267 26.38 -11.07 -37.84
CA ARG A 267 25.57 -12.29 -37.69
C ARG A 267 26.49 -13.37 -37.12
N SER A 268 26.35 -13.66 -35.83
CA SER A 268 26.86 -14.90 -35.23
C SER A 268 25.98 -16.06 -35.65
#